data_AF-A0A955ZVH3-F1
#
_entry.id   AF-A0A955ZVH3-F1
#
_cell.length_a   1.000
_cell.length_b   1.000
_cell.length_c   1.000
_cell.angle_alpha   90.00
_cell.angle_beta   90.00
_cell.angle_gamma   90.00
#
_symmetry.space_group_name_H-M   'P 1'
#
loop_
_entity.id
_entity.type
_entity.pdbx_description
1 polymer ?
#
loop_
_entity_poly.entity_id
_entity_poly.type
_entity_poly.pdbx_seq_one_letter_code
_entity_poly.pdbx_strand_id
1 'polypeptide(L)'
;MWTLNECAGHPRDMGLAQGGAERAAIRRAISSLDLPLRRSRLPSLRPLVSGPMRGSGAGRELFRHFAHQSERLEGLARGAGVPLDSLLELHLRVRAGGEAGGLLSRRASLRVSPAESGAGRVPVRLERSLPRAAAGEPGFLLRESRPVVGFRSVEVTLPWLVSSVAGVNEGGLAVIAGPMLWGEPGFLGWPPSLLLVQECLQRFEDLSSAVDWCTKRPVEGEQTLVLADASGAVASVIASGRKRRVQPGEGEIQLEAGEPPASEVESGSDSRDGASGEDRIFLDPGARRLRLEAAGTSVEIAL
;
A
#
# COMPACT_ATOMS: atom_id res chain seq x y z
N MET A 1 -5.60 11.16 14.57
CA MET A 1 -4.65 10.50 15.49
C MET A 1 -4.11 9.28 14.77
N TRP A 2 -2.79 9.16 14.66
CA TRP A 2 -2.15 8.02 14.01
C TRP A 2 -2.06 6.85 14.96
N THR A 3 -2.39 5.65 14.48
CA THR A 3 -2.28 4.40 15.23
C THR A 3 -1.07 3.63 14.73
N LEU A 4 -0.27 3.06 15.65
CA LEU A 4 0.76 2.08 15.34
C LEU A 4 0.25 0.68 15.68
N ASN A 5 0.24 -0.20 14.69
CA ASN A 5 -0.16 -1.59 14.84
C ASN A 5 1.03 -2.54 14.70
N GLU A 6 1.34 -3.26 15.77
CA GLU A 6 2.33 -4.34 15.74
C GLU A 6 1.69 -5.64 15.23
N CYS A 7 2.25 -6.20 14.17
CA CYS A 7 1.79 -7.42 13.53
C CYS A 7 2.96 -8.41 13.45
N ALA A 8 2.94 -9.45 14.29
CA ALA A 8 4.00 -10.47 14.32
C ALA A 8 3.48 -11.87 14.02
N GLY A 9 4.34 -12.76 13.53
CA GLY A 9 4.04 -14.18 13.36
C GLY A 9 3.99 -14.63 11.89
N HIS A 10 3.25 -15.71 11.64
CA HIS A 10 2.96 -16.15 10.28
C HIS A 10 2.00 -15.18 9.59
N PRO A 11 1.90 -15.17 8.24
CA PRO A 11 1.07 -14.19 7.53
C PRO A 11 -0.38 -14.13 8.03
N ARG A 12 -0.99 -15.29 8.32
CA ARG A 12 -2.34 -15.36 8.88
C ARG A 12 -2.45 -14.74 10.29
N ASP A 13 -1.45 -14.91 11.15
CA ASP A 13 -1.44 -14.35 12.50
C ASP A 13 -1.27 -12.84 12.48
N MET A 14 -0.38 -12.34 11.62
CA MET A 14 -0.22 -10.91 11.35
C MET A 14 -1.53 -10.29 10.85
N GLY A 15 -2.23 -10.97 9.95
CA GLY A 15 -3.56 -10.58 9.50
C GLY A 15 -4.56 -10.55 10.65
N LEU A 16 -4.59 -11.58 11.48
CA LEU A 16 -5.48 -11.68 12.63
C LEU A 16 -5.28 -10.52 13.62
N ALA A 17 -4.03 -10.18 13.91
CA ALA A 17 -3.67 -9.06 14.79
C ALA A 17 -4.19 -7.72 14.24
N GLN A 18 -3.85 -7.39 12.98
CA GLN A 18 -4.34 -6.17 12.32
C GLN A 18 -5.87 -6.14 12.27
N GLY A 19 -6.51 -7.26 11.91
CA GLY A 19 -7.96 -7.33 11.78
C GLY A 19 -8.68 -7.15 13.11
N GLY A 20 -8.09 -7.64 14.20
CA GLY A 20 -8.57 -7.44 15.56
C GLY A 20 -8.48 -5.97 15.98
N ALA A 21 -7.30 -5.36 15.82
CA ALA A 21 -7.05 -3.95 16.15
C ALA A 21 -7.95 -3.01 15.34
N GLU A 22 -8.07 -3.27 14.04
CA GLU A 22 -8.75 -2.39 13.08
C GLU A 22 -10.18 -2.81 12.77
N ARG A 23 -10.77 -3.70 13.57
CA ARG A 23 -12.09 -4.28 13.34
C ARG A 23 -13.15 -3.22 13.01
N ALA A 24 -13.21 -2.14 13.79
CA ALA A 24 -14.21 -1.11 13.60
C ALA A 24 -14.04 -0.36 12.28
N ALA A 25 -12.79 -0.01 11.92
CA ALA A 25 -12.47 0.68 10.68
C ALA A 25 -12.73 -0.20 9.45
N ILE A 26 -12.34 -1.48 9.49
CA ILE A 26 -12.57 -2.45 8.42
C ILE A 26 -14.08 -2.64 8.19
N ARG A 27 -14.86 -2.79 9.25
CA ARG A 27 -16.32 -2.95 9.15
C ARG A 27 -16.97 -1.70 8.56
N ARG A 28 -16.54 -0.50 8.95
CA ARG A 28 -17.02 0.75 8.33
C ARG A 28 -16.72 0.80 6.84
N ALA A 29 -15.50 0.45 6.43
CA ALA A 29 -15.10 0.43 5.02
C ALA A 29 -15.94 -0.56 4.17
N ILE A 30 -16.24 -1.73 4.73
CA ILE A 30 -17.12 -2.72 4.08
C ILE A 30 -18.55 -2.20 4.00
N SER A 31 -19.07 -1.62 5.09
CA SER A 31 -20.43 -1.07 5.13
C SER A 31 -20.65 0.10 4.20
N SER A 32 -19.67 0.99 4.02
CA SER A 32 -19.79 2.13 3.10
C SER A 32 -19.91 1.72 1.63
N LEU A 33 -19.64 0.45 1.32
CA LEU A 33 -19.77 -0.12 -0.03
C LEU A 33 -20.95 -1.10 -0.14
N ASP A 34 -21.84 -1.13 0.85
CA ASP A 34 -22.97 -2.06 0.97
C ASP A 34 -22.57 -3.54 0.89
N LEU A 35 -21.34 -3.86 1.29
CA LEU A 35 -20.85 -5.24 1.30
C LEU A 35 -21.30 -5.99 2.56
N PRO A 36 -21.52 -7.32 2.49
CA PRO A 36 -21.98 -8.09 3.64
C PRO A 36 -21.00 -8.07 4.82
N LEU A 37 -21.49 -7.72 6.01
CA LEU A 37 -20.70 -7.75 7.26
C LEU A 37 -20.72 -9.10 7.98
N ARG A 38 -21.63 -9.99 7.60
CA ARG A 38 -21.84 -11.30 8.23
C ARG A 38 -21.82 -12.35 7.13
N ARG A 39 -21.18 -13.49 7.43
CA ARG A 39 -21.27 -14.65 6.54
C ARG A 39 -22.73 -15.10 6.48
N SER A 40 -23.19 -15.45 5.28
CA SER A 40 -24.46 -16.15 5.14
C SER A 40 -24.41 -17.42 5.99
N ARG A 41 -25.48 -17.67 6.77
CA ARG A 41 -25.64 -18.93 7.51
C ARG A 41 -26.01 -20.09 6.58
N LEU A 42 -26.48 -19.77 5.37
CA LEU A 42 -26.81 -20.77 4.37
C LEU A 42 -25.53 -21.12 3.60
N PRO A 43 -25.14 -22.42 3.55
CA PRO A 43 -24.00 -22.84 2.75
C PRO A 43 -24.28 -22.52 1.29
N SER A 44 -23.51 -21.59 0.74
CA SER A 44 -23.50 -21.35 -0.69
C SER A 44 -22.40 -22.20 -1.30
N LEU A 45 -22.76 -23.04 -2.27
CA LEU A 45 -21.76 -23.71 -3.10
C LEU A 45 -21.18 -22.78 -4.15
N ARG A 46 -21.75 -21.58 -4.38
CA ARG A 46 -21.25 -20.64 -5.39
C ARG A 46 -19.73 -20.43 -5.26
N PRO A 47 -19.15 -20.10 -4.09
CA PRO A 47 -17.70 -19.90 -3.95
C PRO A 47 -16.83 -21.13 -4.29
N LEU A 48 -17.41 -22.33 -4.36
CA LEU A 48 -16.72 -23.57 -4.74
C LEU A 48 -16.75 -23.84 -6.25
N VAL A 49 -17.70 -23.23 -6.97
CA VAL A 49 -17.94 -23.49 -8.41
C VAL A 49 -17.69 -22.23 -9.26
N SER A 50 -17.82 -21.04 -8.67
CA SER A 50 -17.67 -19.73 -9.30
C SER A 50 -17.33 -18.63 -8.28
N GLY A 51 -16.74 -17.52 -8.71
CA GLY A 51 -16.45 -16.37 -7.83
C GLY A 51 -14.96 -16.11 -7.58
N PRO A 52 -14.65 -15.12 -6.73
CA PRO A 52 -13.38 -14.41 -6.81
C PRO A 52 -12.21 -15.24 -6.33
N MET A 53 -12.43 -16.15 -5.36
CA MET A 53 -11.35 -16.92 -4.75
C MET A 53 -10.96 -18.18 -5.52
N ARG A 54 -11.94 -18.90 -6.10
CA ARG A 54 -11.73 -20.23 -6.72
C ARG A 54 -12.15 -20.32 -8.19
N GLY A 55 -12.79 -19.30 -8.74
CA GLY A 55 -13.26 -19.26 -10.13
C GLY A 55 -12.17 -18.81 -11.11
N SER A 56 -12.45 -17.74 -11.85
CA SER A 56 -11.47 -17.04 -12.69
C SER A 56 -11.29 -15.61 -12.17
N GLY A 57 -10.15 -14.99 -12.46
CA GLY A 57 -9.95 -13.57 -12.22
C GLY A 57 -8.94 -13.22 -11.13
N ALA A 58 -8.86 -11.92 -10.84
CA ALA A 58 -7.80 -11.31 -10.04
C ALA A 58 -7.76 -11.83 -8.60
N GLY A 59 -8.91 -12.18 -8.00
CA GLY A 59 -8.94 -12.83 -6.70
C GLY A 59 -8.20 -14.16 -6.72
N ARG A 60 -8.52 -15.05 -7.67
CA ARG A 60 -7.85 -16.35 -7.80
C ARG A 60 -6.36 -16.16 -8.06
N GLU A 61 -5.99 -15.23 -8.94
CA GLU A 61 -4.59 -14.95 -9.22
C GLU A 61 -3.85 -14.39 -7.98
N LEU A 62 -4.55 -13.66 -7.09
CA LEU A 62 -4.00 -13.23 -5.79
C LEU A 62 -3.68 -14.47 -4.94
N PHE A 63 -4.64 -15.37 -4.75
CA PHE A 63 -4.45 -16.63 -4.00
C PHE A 63 -3.36 -17.53 -4.60
N ARG A 64 -3.22 -17.52 -5.92
CA ARG A 64 -2.24 -18.34 -6.64
C ARG A 64 -0.82 -17.78 -6.56
N HIS A 65 -0.65 -16.46 -6.73
CA HIS A 65 0.67 -15.85 -6.92
C HIS A 65 1.20 -15.13 -5.68
N PHE A 66 0.32 -14.81 -4.72
CA PHE A 66 0.64 -14.04 -3.51
C PHE A 66 0.18 -14.78 -2.25
N ALA A 67 0.63 -16.03 -2.09
CA ALA A 67 0.18 -16.92 -1.01
C ALA A 67 0.26 -16.28 0.39
N HIS A 68 1.37 -15.61 0.73
CA HIS A 68 1.51 -14.94 2.02
C HIS A 68 0.48 -13.81 2.20
N GLN A 69 0.26 -12.96 1.19
CA GLN A 69 -0.74 -11.89 1.26
C GLN A 69 -2.16 -12.44 1.33
N SER A 70 -2.39 -13.59 0.71
CA SER A 70 -3.68 -14.29 0.75
C SER A 70 -3.98 -14.85 2.14
N GLU A 71 -3.00 -15.50 2.76
CA GLU A 71 -3.10 -15.96 4.15
C GLU A 71 -3.28 -14.78 5.12
N ARG A 72 -2.57 -13.67 4.88
CA ARG A 72 -2.75 -12.43 5.65
C ARG A 72 -4.16 -11.86 5.48
N LEU A 73 -4.72 -11.90 4.28
CA LEU A 73 -6.09 -11.47 3.99
C LEU A 73 -7.12 -12.32 4.75
N GLU A 74 -6.91 -13.64 4.79
CA GLU A 74 -7.75 -14.56 5.59
C GLU A 74 -7.69 -14.24 7.07
N GLY A 75 -6.49 -14.01 7.60
CA GLY A 75 -6.27 -13.57 8.98
C GLY A 75 -7.00 -12.26 9.27
N LEU A 76 -6.85 -11.27 8.38
CA LEU A 76 -7.45 -9.95 8.48
C LEU A 76 -8.98 -10.03 8.53
N ALA A 77 -9.59 -10.80 7.62
CA ALA A 77 -11.02 -11.05 7.60
C ALA A 77 -11.50 -11.71 8.90
N ARG A 78 -10.74 -12.69 9.40
CA ARG A 78 -11.06 -13.39 10.66
C ARG A 78 -10.97 -12.46 11.86
N GLY A 79 -9.92 -11.64 11.98
CA GLY A 79 -9.73 -10.70 13.08
C GLY A 79 -10.82 -9.63 13.12
N ALA A 80 -11.20 -9.13 11.94
CA ALA A 80 -12.28 -8.14 11.81
C ALA A 80 -13.69 -8.75 11.93
N GLY A 81 -13.82 -10.07 11.92
CA GLY A 81 -15.11 -10.75 11.98
C GLY A 81 -15.99 -10.42 10.76
N VAL A 82 -15.41 -10.41 9.57
CA VAL A 82 -16.09 -10.10 8.29
C VAL A 82 -15.91 -11.25 7.29
N PRO A 83 -16.79 -11.37 6.27
CA PRO A 83 -16.58 -12.32 5.18
C PRO A 83 -15.30 -12.00 4.40
N LEU A 84 -14.57 -13.06 4.03
CA LEU A 84 -13.35 -12.94 3.24
C LEU A 84 -13.65 -12.33 1.86
N ASP A 85 -14.77 -12.71 1.24
CA ASP A 85 -15.19 -12.18 -0.07
C ASP A 85 -15.40 -10.66 -0.04
N SER A 86 -15.97 -10.12 1.04
CA SER A 86 -16.18 -8.68 1.19
C SER A 86 -14.87 -7.92 1.33
N LEU A 87 -13.90 -8.49 2.05
CA LEU A 87 -12.59 -7.89 2.21
C LEU A 87 -11.74 -8.01 0.94
N LEU A 88 -11.89 -9.13 0.21
CA LEU A 88 -11.26 -9.32 -1.10
C LEU A 88 -11.82 -8.35 -2.13
N GLU A 89 -13.14 -8.17 -2.18
CA GLU A 89 -13.79 -7.18 -3.04
C GLU A 89 -13.23 -5.77 -2.79
N LEU A 90 -13.04 -5.39 -1.52
CA LEU A 90 -12.42 -4.12 -1.15
C LEU A 90 -11.00 -3.97 -1.71
N HIS A 91 -10.18 -5.04 -1.70
CA HIS A 91 -8.85 -5.03 -2.33
C HIS A 91 -8.90 -4.96 -3.85
N LEU A 92 -9.87 -5.63 -4.46
CA LEU A 92 -9.98 -5.66 -5.92
C LEU A 92 -10.48 -4.32 -6.48
N ARG A 93 -11.32 -3.59 -5.74
CA ARG A 93 -11.80 -2.25 -6.12
C ARG A 93 -10.68 -1.23 -6.23
N VAL A 94 -9.61 -1.37 -5.45
CA VAL A 94 -8.40 -0.55 -5.56
C VAL A 94 -7.84 -0.53 -6.99
N ARG A 95 -8.01 -1.61 -7.76
CA ARG A 95 -7.57 -1.70 -9.16
C ARG A 95 -8.33 -0.78 -10.11
N ALA A 96 -9.59 -0.47 -9.79
CA ALA A 96 -10.41 0.38 -10.66
C ALA A 96 -9.92 1.84 -10.66
N GLY A 97 -9.16 2.24 -9.65
CA GLY A 97 -8.73 3.62 -9.49
C GLY A 97 -9.90 4.57 -9.19
N GLY A 98 -9.64 5.87 -9.27
CA GLY A 98 -10.62 6.94 -9.04
C GLY A 98 -11.41 6.80 -7.75
N GLU A 99 -12.72 7.10 -7.79
CA GLU A 99 -13.61 7.02 -6.62
C GLU A 99 -13.60 5.62 -5.98
N ALA A 100 -13.56 4.56 -6.79
CA ALA A 100 -13.54 3.18 -6.30
C ALA A 100 -12.23 2.81 -5.58
N GLY A 101 -11.12 3.45 -5.93
CA GLY A 101 -9.83 3.34 -5.24
C GLY A 101 -9.76 4.17 -3.95
N GLY A 102 -10.70 5.09 -3.74
CA GLY A 102 -10.81 5.92 -2.54
C GLY A 102 -9.52 6.66 -2.23
N LEU A 103 -9.10 6.63 -0.96
CA LEU A 103 -7.87 7.30 -0.50
C LEU A 103 -6.59 6.91 -1.28
N LEU A 104 -6.54 5.73 -1.90
CA LEU A 104 -5.37 5.26 -2.67
C LEU A 104 -5.27 5.86 -4.08
N SER A 105 -6.36 6.43 -4.59
CA SER A 105 -6.43 7.07 -5.91
C SER A 105 -6.37 8.59 -5.87
N ARG A 106 -6.52 9.17 -4.68
CA ARG A 106 -6.35 10.61 -4.46
C ARG A 106 -4.92 11.04 -4.73
N ARG A 107 -4.78 12.31 -5.12
CA ARG A 107 -3.50 12.93 -5.42
C ARG A 107 -2.47 12.69 -4.32
N ALA A 108 -1.27 12.29 -4.74
CA ALA A 108 -0.11 12.14 -3.88
C ALA A 108 1.15 12.50 -4.67
N SER A 109 2.06 13.21 -4.00
CA SER A 109 3.40 13.48 -4.52
C SER A 109 4.38 12.43 -4.02
N LEU A 110 5.33 12.07 -4.86
CA LEU A 110 6.48 11.22 -4.56
C LEU A 110 7.73 12.04 -4.85
N ARG A 111 8.69 12.02 -3.92
CA ARG A 111 9.97 12.69 -4.12
C ARG A 111 11.12 11.80 -3.68
N VAL A 112 12.21 11.88 -4.43
CA VAL A 112 13.51 11.33 -4.06
C VAL A 112 14.44 12.50 -3.88
N SER A 113 15.04 12.63 -2.71
CA SER A 113 16.00 13.69 -2.41
C SER A 113 17.28 13.08 -1.86
N PRO A 114 18.44 13.72 -2.10
CA PRO A 114 19.64 13.39 -1.33
C PRO A 114 19.36 13.69 0.15
N ALA A 115 19.58 12.71 1.02
CA ALA A 115 19.64 12.95 2.44
C ALA A 115 20.95 13.68 2.78
N GLU A 116 20.85 14.65 3.68
CA GLU A 116 22.01 15.40 4.14
C GLU A 116 23.04 14.44 4.76
N SER A 117 24.24 14.39 4.18
CA SER A 117 25.35 13.57 4.68
C SER A 117 26.66 14.33 4.57
N GLY A 118 27.41 14.37 5.67
CA GLY A 118 28.75 14.94 5.71
C GLY A 118 29.85 14.01 5.20
N ALA A 119 29.54 12.78 4.76
CA ALA A 119 30.55 11.74 4.53
C ALA A 119 30.33 10.96 3.23
N GLY A 120 30.80 11.50 2.09
CA GLY A 120 31.27 10.78 0.88
C GLY A 120 30.29 9.90 0.08
N ARG A 121 29.23 9.39 0.69
CA ARG A 121 28.07 8.76 0.05
C ARG A 121 26.88 9.68 0.25
N VAL A 122 26.08 9.82 -0.80
CA VAL A 122 24.84 10.59 -0.77
C VAL A 122 23.72 9.60 -0.39
N PRO A 123 23.34 9.48 0.89
CA PRO A 123 22.16 8.72 1.25
C PRO A 123 20.96 9.31 0.50
N VAL A 124 19.97 8.49 0.22
CA VAL A 124 18.74 8.93 -0.45
C VAL A 124 17.60 8.88 0.54
N ARG A 125 16.66 9.83 0.40
CA ARG A 125 15.42 9.88 1.17
C ARG A 125 14.26 9.82 0.20
N LEU A 126 13.32 8.91 0.46
CA LEU A 126 12.04 8.86 -0.22
C LEU A 126 11.02 9.66 0.57
N GLU A 127 10.24 10.48 -0.11
CA GLU A 127 9.15 11.26 0.47
C GLU A 127 7.86 10.93 -0.28
N ARG A 128 6.76 10.81 0.47
CA ARG A 128 5.43 10.68 -0.10
C ARG A 128 4.45 11.54 0.69
N SER A 129 3.65 12.35 -0.01
CA SER A 129 2.53 13.05 0.61
C SER A 129 1.34 12.11 0.77
N LEU A 130 0.55 12.30 1.82
CA LEU A 130 -0.56 11.43 2.21
C LEU A 130 -1.87 12.23 2.13
N PRO A 131 -2.77 11.88 1.19
CA PRO A 131 -4.06 12.55 1.12
C PRO A 131 -4.83 12.31 2.43
N ARG A 132 -5.57 13.32 2.87
CA ARG A 132 -6.40 13.21 4.07
C ARG A 132 -7.66 12.39 3.78
N ALA A 133 -8.05 11.55 4.74
CA ALA A 133 -9.30 10.83 4.69
C ALA A 133 -10.49 11.78 4.85
N ALA A 134 -11.58 11.52 4.14
CA ALA A 134 -12.83 12.25 4.32
C ALA A 134 -13.52 11.85 5.65
N ALA A 135 -14.50 12.63 6.09
CA ALA A 135 -15.26 12.31 7.29
C ALA A 135 -15.92 10.92 7.17
N GLY A 136 -15.63 10.03 8.12
CA GLY A 136 -16.14 8.65 8.13
C GLY A 136 -15.34 7.64 7.31
N GLU A 137 -14.43 8.10 6.44
CA GLU A 137 -13.49 7.24 5.70
C GLU A 137 -12.34 6.78 6.62
N PRO A 138 -11.91 5.51 6.54
CA PRO A 138 -10.72 5.07 7.26
C PRO A 138 -9.45 5.76 6.72
N GLY A 139 -8.69 6.40 7.60
CA GLY A 139 -7.39 7.01 7.27
C GLY A 139 -6.23 6.03 7.30
N PHE A 140 -5.06 6.53 6.93
CA PHE A 140 -3.80 5.80 7.03
C PHE A 140 -3.42 5.49 8.49
N LEU A 141 -2.64 4.42 8.66
CA LEU A 141 -2.04 4.02 9.93
C LEU A 141 -0.59 3.58 9.73
N LEU A 142 0.16 3.52 10.83
CA LEU A 142 1.49 2.93 10.88
C LEU A 142 1.38 1.46 11.26
N ARG A 143 2.15 0.62 10.57
CA ARG A 143 2.20 -0.82 10.84
C ARG A 143 3.64 -1.26 10.98
N GLU A 144 3.92 -1.95 12.08
CA GLU A 144 5.17 -2.68 12.23
C GLU A 144 4.91 -4.15 11.93
N SER A 145 5.57 -4.67 10.89
CA SER A 145 5.48 -6.07 10.48
C SER A 145 6.70 -6.83 10.99
N ARG A 146 6.50 -7.90 11.76
CA ARG A 146 7.54 -8.84 12.25
C ARG A 146 7.22 -10.27 11.77
N PRO A 147 7.39 -10.56 10.47
CA PRO A 147 7.08 -11.90 9.95
C PRO A 147 8.07 -12.94 10.49
N VAL A 148 7.62 -14.19 10.65
CA VAL A 148 8.52 -15.32 10.98
C VAL A 148 9.54 -15.59 9.88
N VAL A 149 9.17 -15.31 8.62
CA VAL A 149 10.04 -15.47 7.44
C VAL A 149 9.98 -14.19 6.60
N GLY A 150 11.16 -13.65 6.30
CA GLY A 150 11.33 -12.38 5.60
C GLY A 150 11.86 -11.30 6.52
N PHE A 151 11.83 -10.06 6.04
CA PHE A 151 12.33 -8.90 6.77
C PHE A 151 11.25 -8.26 7.64
N ARG A 152 11.66 -7.78 8.82
CA ARG A 152 10.90 -6.81 9.62
C ARG A 152 10.78 -5.48 8.88
N SER A 153 9.65 -4.80 9.02
CA SER A 153 9.39 -3.52 8.34
C SER A 153 8.50 -2.58 9.14
N VAL A 154 8.68 -1.27 8.91
CA VAL A 154 7.74 -0.23 9.34
C VAL A 154 7.12 0.40 8.11
N GLU A 155 5.80 0.52 8.13
CA GLU A 155 5.01 0.73 6.92
C GLU A 155 3.85 1.69 7.17
N VAL A 156 3.38 2.33 6.11
CA VAL A 156 2.12 3.08 6.08
C VAL A 156 1.11 2.30 5.26
N THR A 157 -0.06 2.07 5.83
CA THR A 157 -1.12 1.27 5.19
C THR A 157 -2.52 1.78 5.57
N LEU A 158 -3.54 1.10 5.06
CA LEU A 158 -4.94 1.28 5.46
C LEU A 158 -5.38 0.13 6.38
N PRO A 159 -6.36 0.37 7.27
CA PRO A 159 -6.93 -0.62 8.18
C PRO A 159 -7.21 -1.99 7.56
N TRP A 160 -7.76 -2.00 6.36
CA TRP A 160 -8.21 -3.19 5.65
C TRP A 160 -7.21 -3.72 4.62
N LEU A 161 -6.06 -3.07 4.42
CA LEU A 161 -5.13 -3.40 3.33
C LEU A 161 -4.04 -4.37 3.83
N VAL A 162 -3.82 -5.47 3.10
CA VAL A 162 -2.72 -6.41 3.39
C VAL A 162 -1.37 -5.88 2.91
N SER A 163 -1.37 -5.07 1.84
CA SER A 163 -0.19 -4.35 1.37
C SER A 163 0.03 -3.04 2.13
N SER A 164 0.99 -2.25 1.67
CA SER A 164 1.34 -0.92 2.19
C SER A 164 1.52 0.06 1.04
N VAL A 165 1.32 1.35 1.31
CA VAL A 165 1.59 2.41 0.32
C VAL A 165 3.01 2.91 0.41
N ALA A 166 3.67 2.63 1.53
CA ALA A 166 5.06 2.96 1.75
C ALA A 166 5.64 2.16 2.91
N GLY A 167 6.95 1.99 2.95
CA GLY A 167 7.62 1.44 4.10
C GLY A 167 9.11 1.25 3.87
N VAL A 168 9.81 0.94 4.95
CA VAL A 168 11.22 0.54 4.94
C VAL A 168 11.37 -0.76 5.72
N ASN A 169 12.24 -1.65 5.27
CA ASN A 169 12.54 -2.91 5.95
C ASN A 169 13.91 -2.89 6.63
N GLU A 170 14.17 -3.89 7.47
CA GLU A 170 15.42 -4.01 8.24
C GLU A 170 16.64 -4.31 7.35
N GLY A 171 16.42 -4.75 6.11
CA GLY A 171 17.45 -4.86 5.08
C GLY A 171 17.89 -3.50 4.52
N GLY A 172 17.11 -2.44 4.76
CA GLY A 172 17.35 -1.11 4.23
C GLY A 172 16.77 -0.90 2.83
N LEU A 173 15.80 -1.71 2.41
CA LEU A 173 14.98 -1.43 1.22
C LEU A 173 13.78 -0.58 1.61
N ALA A 174 13.63 0.56 0.96
CA ALA A 174 12.49 1.47 1.08
C ALA A 174 11.67 1.48 -0.22
N VAL A 175 10.35 1.52 -0.08
CA VAL A 175 9.42 1.57 -1.21
C VAL A 175 8.34 2.61 -0.92
N ILE A 176 8.04 3.47 -1.88
CA ILE A 176 6.82 4.31 -1.89
C ILE A 176 6.02 4.05 -3.16
N ALA A 177 4.71 3.97 -3.01
CA ALA A 177 3.77 3.78 -4.11
C ALA A 177 3.03 5.08 -4.43
N GLY A 178 3.02 5.43 -5.71
CA GLY A 178 2.18 6.48 -6.26
C GLY A 178 0.70 6.14 -6.13
N PRO A 179 -0.16 7.13 -6.37
CA PRO A 179 -1.59 6.89 -6.40
C PRO A 179 -1.96 5.94 -7.54
N MET A 180 -3.09 5.25 -7.39
CA MET A 180 -3.60 4.35 -8.40
C MET A 180 -4.49 5.10 -9.39
N LEU A 181 -4.00 5.24 -10.62
CA LEU A 181 -4.45 6.21 -11.63
C LEU A 181 -5.36 5.62 -12.70
N TRP A 182 -6.18 4.61 -12.37
CA TRP A 182 -7.03 3.84 -13.29
C TRP A 182 -6.43 2.49 -13.68
N GLY A 183 -7.30 1.57 -14.04
CA GLY A 183 -7.03 0.25 -14.58
C GLY A 183 -8.36 -0.26 -15.12
N GLU A 184 -8.35 -1.07 -16.18
CA GLU A 184 -9.61 -1.63 -16.69
C GLU A 184 -10.35 -2.36 -15.55
N PRO A 185 -11.53 -1.87 -15.10
CA PRO A 185 -12.26 -2.50 -14.01
C PRO A 185 -12.69 -3.89 -14.47
N GLY A 186 -12.35 -4.92 -13.69
CA GLY A 186 -12.78 -6.25 -14.06
C GLY A 186 -12.42 -7.29 -13.02
N PHE A 187 -13.35 -8.22 -12.82
CA PHE A 187 -13.09 -9.43 -12.05
C PHE A 187 -12.00 -10.28 -12.71
N LEU A 188 -11.91 -10.21 -14.04
CA LEU A 188 -10.87 -10.83 -14.86
C LEU A 188 -9.54 -10.07 -14.70
N GLY A 189 -8.42 -10.76 -14.90
CA GLY A 189 -7.08 -10.15 -14.89
C GLY A 189 -6.23 -10.50 -13.68
N TRP A 190 -5.25 -9.64 -13.39
CA TRP A 190 -4.24 -9.88 -12.36
C TRP A 190 -4.49 -9.05 -11.09
N PRO A 191 -3.88 -9.42 -9.95
CA PRO A 191 -3.98 -8.66 -8.70
C PRO A 191 -3.42 -7.22 -8.81
N PRO A 192 -3.76 -6.31 -7.87
CA PRO A 192 -3.25 -4.94 -7.92
C PRO A 192 -1.73 -4.89 -7.80
N SER A 193 -1.09 -4.02 -8.58
CA SER A 193 0.35 -3.72 -8.49
C SER A 193 0.81 -3.28 -7.10
N LEU A 194 -0.09 -2.70 -6.30
CA LEU A 194 0.17 -2.33 -4.91
C LEU A 194 0.64 -3.51 -4.05
N LEU A 195 0.30 -4.76 -4.38
CA LEU A 195 0.81 -5.94 -3.66
C LEU A 195 2.34 -6.08 -3.74
N LEU A 196 2.96 -5.54 -4.79
CA LEU A 196 4.41 -5.59 -4.96
C LEU A 196 5.14 -4.84 -3.86
N VAL A 197 4.55 -3.78 -3.28
CA VAL A 197 5.18 -3.03 -2.17
C VAL A 197 5.45 -3.97 -1.00
N GLN A 198 4.43 -4.70 -0.55
CA GLN A 198 4.60 -5.62 0.57
C GLN A 198 5.54 -6.78 0.26
N GLU A 199 5.47 -7.31 -0.96
CA GLU A 199 6.38 -8.38 -1.37
C GLU A 199 7.83 -7.89 -1.40
N CYS A 200 8.07 -6.64 -1.77
CA CYS A 200 9.41 -6.05 -1.73
C CYS A 200 9.91 -5.93 -0.30
N LEU A 201 9.13 -5.28 0.55
CA LEU A 201 9.48 -5.03 1.95
C LEU A 201 9.70 -6.34 2.72
N GLN A 202 8.95 -7.39 2.44
CA GLN A 202 9.07 -8.65 3.15
C GLN A 202 10.22 -9.54 2.63
N ARG A 203 10.63 -9.44 1.36
CA ARG A 203 11.49 -10.46 0.72
C ARG A 203 12.88 -10.02 0.30
N PHE A 204 13.10 -8.73 0.04
CA PHE A 204 14.34 -8.28 -0.59
C PHE A 204 15.11 -7.31 0.30
N GLU A 205 16.43 -7.47 0.30
CA GLU A 205 17.37 -6.56 0.95
C GLU A 205 17.82 -5.45 0.00
N ASP A 206 17.95 -5.79 -1.29
CA ASP A 206 18.54 -4.92 -2.31
C ASP A 206 17.56 -4.52 -3.41
N LEU A 207 17.86 -3.39 -4.06
CA LEU A 207 17.04 -2.83 -5.13
C LEU A 207 16.95 -3.74 -6.35
N SER A 208 18.06 -4.39 -6.73
CA SER A 208 18.14 -5.17 -7.98
C SER A 208 17.19 -6.35 -7.95
N SER A 209 17.22 -7.12 -6.86
CA SER A 209 16.32 -8.26 -6.62
C SER A 209 14.85 -7.83 -6.57
N ALA A 210 14.56 -6.71 -5.91
CA ALA A 210 13.20 -6.16 -5.82
C ALA A 210 12.66 -5.72 -7.19
N VAL A 211 13.47 -5.04 -7.99
CA VAL A 211 13.11 -4.60 -9.34
C VAL A 211 12.88 -5.80 -10.26
N ASP A 212 13.78 -6.79 -10.25
CA ASP A 212 13.63 -8.01 -11.03
C ASP A 212 12.30 -8.73 -10.71
N TRP A 213 11.98 -8.84 -9.41
CA TRP A 213 10.71 -9.41 -8.97
C TRP A 213 9.51 -8.64 -9.50
N CYS A 214 9.50 -7.31 -9.36
CA CYS A 214 8.39 -6.46 -9.80
C CYS A 214 8.10 -6.60 -11.30
N THR A 215 9.14 -6.75 -12.14
CA THR A 215 8.96 -6.89 -13.60
C THR A 215 8.36 -8.24 -14.00
N LYS A 216 8.64 -9.31 -13.24
CA LYS A 216 8.21 -10.67 -13.54
C LYS A 216 6.85 -11.01 -12.93
N ARG A 217 6.50 -10.40 -11.80
CA ARG A 217 5.30 -10.77 -11.04
C ARG A 217 4.02 -10.28 -11.70
N PRO A 218 3.01 -11.13 -11.79
CA PRO A 218 1.89 -10.81 -12.64
C PRO A 218 0.87 -10.01 -11.83
N VAL A 219 0.84 -8.71 -12.12
CA VAL A 219 -0.01 -7.70 -11.50
C VAL A 219 -0.59 -6.81 -12.59
N GLU A 220 -1.57 -6.00 -12.22
CA GLU A 220 -2.24 -5.06 -13.11
C GLU A 220 -2.59 -3.74 -12.42
N GLY A 221 -2.64 -2.66 -13.20
CA GLY A 221 -3.04 -1.31 -12.78
C GLY A 221 -2.05 -0.24 -13.29
N GLU A 222 -2.47 1.02 -13.22
CA GLU A 222 -1.60 2.18 -13.48
C GLU A 222 -1.05 2.71 -12.14
N GLN A 223 0.23 2.41 -11.88
CA GLN A 223 0.90 2.84 -10.64
C GLN A 223 2.41 2.94 -10.86
N THR A 224 3.03 3.94 -10.24
CA THR A 224 4.49 4.02 -10.14
C THR A 224 4.94 3.63 -8.74
N LEU A 225 5.89 2.71 -8.64
CA LEU A 225 6.60 2.39 -7.41
C LEU A 225 7.98 3.02 -7.48
N VAL A 226 8.40 3.74 -6.45
CA VAL A 226 9.77 4.23 -6.31
C VAL A 226 10.44 3.44 -5.19
N LEU A 227 11.56 2.83 -5.51
CA LEU A 227 12.33 1.98 -4.62
C LEU A 227 13.72 2.59 -4.41
N ALA A 228 14.23 2.47 -3.20
CA ALA A 228 15.62 2.80 -2.88
C ALA A 228 16.18 1.83 -1.85
N ASP A 229 17.48 1.57 -1.91
CA ASP A 229 18.17 0.74 -0.91
C ASP A 229 19.22 1.52 -0.11
N ALA A 230 19.80 0.87 0.89
CA ALA A 230 20.80 1.47 1.79
C ALA A 230 22.10 1.88 1.09
N SER A 231 22.33 1.43 -0.15
CA SER A 231 23.49 1.86 -0.95
C SER A 231 23.30 3.25 -1.56
N GLY A 232 22.07 3.76 -1.57
CA GLY A 232 21.69 4.99 -2.26
C GLY A 232 21.20 4.75 -3.69
N ALA A 233 21.12 3.50 -4.14
CA ALA A 233 20.56 3.18 -5.44
C ALA A 233 19.05 3.44 -5.45
N VAL A 234 18.53 3.94 -6.57
CA VAL A 234 17.11 4.27 -6.75
C VAL A 234 16.61 3.72 -8.07
N ALA A 235 15.39 3.21 -8.11
CA ALA A 235 14.70 2.91 -9.36
C ALA A 235 13.19 3.13 -9.23
N SER A 236 12.55 3.46 -10.35
CA SER A 236 11.11 3.47 -10.48
C SER A 236 10.63 2.27 -11.29
N VAL A 237 9.59 1.59 -10.82
CA VAL A 237 8.85 0.57 -11.57
C VAL A 237 7.48 1.15 -11.92
N ILE A 238 7.26 1.38 -13.21
CA ILE A 238 6.03 1.93 -13.76
C ILE A 238 5.20 0.75 -14.27
N ALA A 239 4.07 0.49 -13.61
CA ALA A 239 3.06 -0.44 -14.06
C ALA A 239 2.04 0.29 -14.94
N SER A 240 1.78 -0.24 -16.13
CA SER A 240 0.71 0.20 -17.02
C SER A 240 -0.04 -1.00 -17.58
N GLY A 241 -1.28 -1.18 -17.12
CA GLY A 241 -2.00 -2.45 -17.21
C GLY A 241 -1.10 -3.60 -16.76
N ARG A 242 -0.79 -4.52 -17.68
CA ARG A 242 0.10 -5.67 -17.43
C ARG A 242 1.55 -5.42 -17.82
N LYS A 243 1.87 -4.26 -18.40
CA LYS A 243 3.24 -3.92 -18.79
C LYS A 243 3.97 -3.33 -17.59
N ARG A 244 5.27 -3.59 -17.52
CA ARG A 244 6.15 -3.08 -16.47
C ARG A 244 7.36 -2.48 -17.15
N ARG A 245 7.68 -1.24 -16.79
CA ARG A 245 8.89 -0.54 -17.25
C ARG A 245 9.70 -0.14 -16.03
N VAL A 246 11.00 -0.36 -16.09
CA VAL A 246 11.94 0.09 -15.07
C VAL A 246 12.62 1.35 -15.59
N GLN A 247 12.74 2.34 -14.71
CA GLN A 247 13.54 3.53 -14.94
C GLN A 247 14.54 3.65 -13.79
N PRO A 248 15.85 3.49 -14.03
CA PRO A 248 16.85 3.78 -13.00
C PRO A 248 16.74 5.25 -12.60
N GLY A 249 16.86 5.50 -11.29
CA GLY A 249 16.85 6.83 -10.72
C GLY A 249 18.27 7.37 -10.60
N GLU A 250 18.56 8.47 -11.27
CA GLU A 250 19.74 9.29 -11.02
C GLU A 250 19.25 10.67 -10.56
N GLY A 251 19.68 11.12 -9.38
CA GLY A 251 19.35 12.44 -8.85
C GLY A 251 17.95 12.57 -8.24
N GLU A 252 17.40 13.78 -8.29
CA GLU A 252 16.10 14.13 -7.71
C GLU A 252 14.97 13.67 -8.63
N ILE A 253 14.04 12.90 -8.08
CA ILE A 253 12.81 12.48 -8.76
C ILE A 253 11.66 13.20 -8.08
N GLN A 254 10.80 13.85 -8.86
CA GLN A 254 9.54 14.40 -8.37
C GLN A 254 8.41 13.94 -9.29
N LEU A 255 7.44 13.23 -8.71
CA LEU A 255 6.26 12.73 -9.40
C LEU A 255 5.03 13.20 -8.64
N GLU A 256 4.02 13.67 -9.36
CA GLU A 256 2.72 13.98 -8.80
C GLU A 256 1.67 13.41 -9.74
N ALA A 257 0.71 12.70 -9.17
CA ALA A 257 -0.39 12.15 -9.92
C ALA A 257 -1.59 11.96 -9.00
N GLY A 258 -2.72 11.53 -9.55
CA GLY A 258 -3.95 11.19 -8.82
C GLY A 258 -5.00 12.28 -8.92
N GLU A 259 -6.21 11.95 -8.47
CA GLU A 259 -7.35 12.85 -8.57
C GLU A 259 -7.26 13.95 -7.51
N PRO A 260 -7.49 15.23 -7.88
CA PRO A 260 -7.59 16.29 -6.90
C PRO A 260 -8.73 15.97 -5.92
N PRO A 261 -8.60 16.33 -4.63
CA PRO A 261 -9.70 16.18 -3.69
C PRO A 261 -10.92 16.97 -4.17
N ALA A 262 -12.12 16.41 -4.00
CA ALA A 262 -13.37 17.03 -4.46
C ALA A 262 -13.55 18.48 -3.94
N SER A 263 -13.03 18.78 -2.75
CA SER A 263 -13.06 20.11 -2.16
C SER A 263 -12.24 21.17 -2.92
N GLU A 264 -11.20 20.79 -3.66
CA GLU A 264 -10.38 21.73 -4.44
C GLU A 264 -11.07 22.17 -5.74
N VAL A 265 -12.01 21.38 -6.27
CA VAL A 265 -12.70 21.67 -7.53
C VAL A 265 -13.74 22.79 -7.36
N GLU A 266 -14.31 22.93 -6.16
CA GLU A 266 -15.35 23.93 -5.88
C GLU A 266 -14.78 25.30 -5.49
N SER A 267 -13.58 25.33 -4.90
CA SER A 267 -12.89 26.56 -4.53
C SER A 267 -11.87 26.95 -5.60
N GLY A 268 -12.32 27.62 -6.67
CA GLY A 268 -11.47 28.15 -7.75
C GLY A 268 -10.49 29.26 -7.34
N SER A 269 -9.91 29.21 -6.14
CA SER A 269 -8.94 30.17 -5.63
C SER A 269 -7.51 29.69 -5.87
N ASP A 270 -6.76 30.52 -6.59
CA ASP A 270 -5.37 30.38 -7.04
C ASP A 270 -4.35 30.51 -5.88
N SER A 271 -4.56 29.79 -4.78
CA SER A 271 -3.67 29.80 -3.62
C SER A 271 -2.49 28.84 -3.84
N ARG A 272 -1.50 29.29 -4.62
CA ARG A 272 -0.17 28.63 -4.73
C ARG A 272 0.74 28.85 -3.52
N ASP A 273 0.34 29.68 -2.57
CA ASP A 273 1.10 29.94 -1.36
C ASP A 273 0.43 29.27 -0.14
N GLY A 274 1.07 28.21 0.35
CA GLY A 274 0.78 27.69 1.67
C GLY A 274 0.95 26.19 1.77
N ALA A 275 2.18 25.76 2.06
CA ALA A 275 2.54 24.45 2.61
C ALA A 275 1.91 24.21 4.00
N SER A 276 0.58 24.36 4.10
CA SER A 276 -0.17 24.22 5.34
C SER A 276 -0.74 22.80 5.43
N GLY A 277 0.10 21.89 5.92
CA GLY A 277 -0.36 20.72 6.67
C GLY A 277 -0.77 19.48 5.88
N GLU A 278 -0.31 19.27 4.65
CA GLU A 278 -0.42 17.94 4.05
C GLU A 278 0.41 16.94 4.87
N ASP A 279 -0.17 15.79 5.20
CA ASP A 279 0.54 14.75 5.94
C ASP A 279 1.61 14.15 5.03
N ARG A 280 2.82 13.90 5.54
CA ARG A 280 3.97 13.44 4.76
C ARG A 280 4.71 12.33 5.47
N ILE A 281 5.25 11.42 4.68
CA ILE A 281 6.16 10.39 5.17
C ILE A 281 7.51 10.54 4.50
N PHE A 282 8.55 10.22 5.27
CA PHE A 282 9.93 10.22 4.86
C PHE A 282 10.51 8.85 5.21
N LEU A 283 11.12 8.20 4.22
CA LEU A 283 11.82 6.94 4.39
C LEU A 283 13.31 7.17 4.16
N ASP A 284 14.11 6.75 5.13
CA ASP A 284 15.55 6.72 5.04
C ASP A 284 16.00 5.25 5.02
N PRO A 285 16.27 4.68 3.82
CA PRO A 285 16.75 3.30 3.70
C PRO A 285 18.10 3.07 4.40
N GLY A 286 19.01 4.04 4.38
CA GLY A 286 20.33 3.94 5.01
C GLY A 286 20.23 3.89 6.54
N ALA A 287 19.35 4.71 7.12
CA ALA A 287 19.07 4.72 8.55
C ALA A 287 17.95 3.75 8.99
N ARG A 288 17.35 3.00 8.04
CA ARG A 288 16.22 2.07 8.24
C ARG A 288 15.09 2.69 9.05
N ARG A 289 14.71 3.90 8.65
CA ARG A 289 13.86 4.79 9.43
C ARG A 289 12.68 5.30 8.63
N LEU A 290 11.53 5.37 9.30
CA LEU A 290 10.33 6.02 8.83
C LEU A 290 10.02 7.22 9.72
N ARG A 291 9.85 8.40 9.13
CA ARG A 291 9.36 9.60 9.81
C ARG A 291 8.03 10.03 9.18
N LEU A 292 7.04 10.31 10.02
CA LEU A 292 5.73 10.79 9.65
C LEU A 292 5.58 12.21 10.20
N GLU A 293 5.18 13.16 9.36
CA GLU A 293 4.79 14.52 9.74
C GLU A 293 3.31 14.69 9.40
N ALA A 294 2.46 14.83 10.41
CA ALA A 294 1.02 14.89 10.20
C ALA A 294 0.31 15.68 11.29
N ALA A 295 -0.63 16.55 10.90
CA ALA A 295 -1.40 17.40 11.81
C ALA A 295 -0.54 18.12 12.89
N GLY A 296 0.63 18.63 12.50
CA GLY A 296 1.56 19.31 13.41
C GLY A 296 2.32 18.39 14.38
N THR A 297 2.16 17.07 14.25
CA THR A 297 2.89 16.06 15.03
C THR A 297 3.96 15.41 14.16
N SER A 298 5.12 15.12 14.74
CA SER A 298 6.16 14.30 14.10
C SER A 298 6.32 12.99 14.86
N VAL A 299 6.29 11.86 14.15
CA VAL A 299 6.51 10.52 14.69
C VAL A 299 7.66 9.90 13.93
N GLU A 300 8.61 9.32 14.63
CA GLU A 300 9.78 8.68 14.04
C GLU A 300 9.93 7.25 14.58
N ILE A 301 10.17 6.30 13.68
CA ILE A 301 10.35 4.89 14.00
C ILE A 301 11.57 4.37 13.26
N ALA A 302 12.49 3.75 13.99
CA ALA A 302 13.66 3.07 13.45
C ALA A 302 13.53 1.55 13.68
N LEU A 303 14.07 0.77 12.74
CA LEU A 303 14.11 -0.70 12.81
C LEU A 303 15.35 -1.21 13.56
#